data_AF-A0A367Q7V2-F1
#
_entry.id   AF-A0A367Q7V2-F1
#
_cell.length_a   1.000
_cell.length_b   1.000
_cell.length_c   1.000
_cell.angle_alpha   90.00
_cell.angle_beta   90.00
_cell.angle_gamma   90.00
#
_symmetry.space_group_name_H-M   'P 1'
#
loop_
_entity.id
_entity.type
_entity.pdbx_description
1 polymer ?
#
loop_
_entity_poly.entity_id
_entity_poly.type
_entity_poly.pdbx_seq_one_letter_code
_entity_poly.pdbx_strand_id
1 'polypeptide(L)'
;MTTKKSLIIKQPEVDKLIRELRLLTGLTQEQFAAALGVTYPTINRWENGRSKPSPLAMEKIEAQLYEMGDRGKDLLEKYLAN
;
A
#
# COMPACT_ATOMS: atom_id res chain seq x y z
N MET A 1 16.95 13.46 -6.55
CA MET A 1 17.03 11.99 -6.71
C MET A 1 16.57 11.37 -5.42
N THR A 2 15.28 11.15 -5.28
CA THR A 2 14.64 10.69 -4.04
C THR A 2 15.14 9.29 -3.75
N THR A 3 15.90 9.16 -2.67
CA THR A 3 16.54 7.94 -2.20
C THR A 3 15.54 6.79 -2.17
N LYS A 4 15.79 5.77 -3.00
CA LYS A 4 15.09 4.49 -3.02
C LYS A 4 15.42 3.74 -1.72
N LYS A 5 14.88 4.22 -0.61
CA LYS A 5 14.95 3.54 0.68
C LYS A 5 13.98 2.39 0.55
N SER A 6 14.50 1.20 0.24
CA SER A 6 13.70 -0.02 0.25
C SER A 6 13.18 -0.20 1.67
N LEU A 7 11.94 0.22 1.88
CA LEU A 7 11.25 0.07 3.15
C LEU A 7 10.80 -1.38 3.21
N ILE A 8 11.58 -2.21 3.91
CA ILE A 8 11.24 -3.62 4.13
C ILE A 8 10.12 -3.66 5.17
N ILE A 9 8.87 -3.48 4.72
CA ILE A 9 7.68 -3.66 5.56
C ILE A 9 7.50 -5.16 5.81
N LYS A 10 7.46 -5.58 7.07
CA LYS A 10 7.21 -6.97 7.46
C LYS A 10 5.74 -7.35 7.19
N GLN A 11 5.43 -8.64 7.24
CA GLN A 11 4.15 -9.23 6.82
C GLN A 11 3.30 -9.75 7.99
N PRO A 12 2.98 -8.88 8.96
CA PRO A 12 1.56 -8.49 9.06
C PRO A 12 1.32 -6.96 9.05
N GLU A 13 2.29 -6.19 8.59
CA GLU A 13 2.20 -4.73 8.53
C GLU A 13 1.76 -4.26 7.13
N VAL A 14 2.19 -4.95 6.07
CA VAL A 14 1.89 -4.55 4.68
C VAL A 14 0.42 -4.75 4.29
N ASP A 15 -0.24 -5.78 4.78
CA ASP A 15 -1.67 -6.06 4.53
C ASP A 15 -2.56 -4.98 5.17
N LYS A 16 -2.25 -4.62 6.42
CA LYS A 16 -2.93 -3.54 7.15
C LYS A 16 -2.64 -2.17 6.53
N LEU A 17 -1.40 -1.90 6.12
CA LEU A 17 -1.04 -0.68 5.40
C LEU A 17 -1.88 -0.51 4.13
N ILE A 18 -1.96 -1.55 3.30
CA ILE A 18 -2.71 -1.51 2.04
C ILE A 18 -4.19 -1.24 2.30
N ARG A 19 -4.76 -1.92 3.31
CA ARG A 19 -6.16 -1.73 3.69
C ARG A 19 -6.41 -0.30 4.18
N GLU A 20 -5.57 0.24 5.06
CA GLU A 20 -5.73 1.60 5.58
C GLU A 20 -5.55 2.65 4.49
N LEU A 21 -4.55 2.48 3.62
CA LEU A 21 -4.34 3.33 2.45
C LEU A 21 -5.62 3.39 1.61
N ARG A 22 -6.18 2.23 1.24
CA ARG A 22 -7.44 2.19 0.49
C ARG A 22 -8.57 2.90 1.23
N LEU A 23 -8.75 2.64 2.53
CA LEU A 23 -9.82 3.27 3.30
C LEU A 23 -9.69 4.80 3.35
N LEU A 24 -8.47 5.33 3.43
CA LEU A 24 -8.23 6.78 3.40
C LEU A 24 -8.56 7.42 2.04
N THR A 25 -8.44 6.66 0.95
CA THR A 25 -8.86 7.12 -0.39
C THR A 25 -10.37 7.07 -0.61
N GLY A 26 -11.13 6.38 0.27
CA GLY A 26 -12.57 6.17 0.11
C GLY A 26 -12.94 5.20 -1.03
N LEU A 27 -11.97 4.49 -1.60
CA LEU A 27 -12.17 3.58 -2.73
C LEU A 27 -12.63 2.18 -2.28
N THR A 28 -13.46 1.55 -3.11
CA THR A 28 -13.70 0.10 -3.00
C THR A 28 -12.44 -0.69 -3.36
N GLN A 29 -12.41 -1.99 -3.03
CA GLN A 29 -11.27 -2.83 -3.41
C GLN A 29 -11.11 -2.92 -4.94
N GLU A 30 -12.20 -2.91 -5.70
CA GLU A 30 -12.19 -2.91 -7.17
C GLU A 30 -11.63 -1.59 -7.73
N GLN A 31 -12.08 -0.46 -7.19
CA GLN A 31 -11.61 0.86 -7.62
C GLN A 31 -10.12 1.05 -7.28
N PHE A 32 -9.71 0.60 -6.09
CA PHE A 32 -8.32 0.62 -5.67
C PHE A 32 -7.44 -0.31 -6.51
N ALA A 33 -7.95 -1.49 -6.86
CA ALA A 33 -7.28 -2.40 -7.78
C ALA A 33 -7.07 -1.75 -9.15
N ALA A 34 -8.10 -1.10 -9.69
CA ALA A 34 -8.02 -0.36 -10.95
C ALA A 34 -6.97 0.77 -10.89
N ALA A 35 -6.94 1.53 -9.79
CA ALA A 35 -5.95 2.59 -9.57
C ALA A 35 -4.50 2.06 -9.54
N LEU A 36 -4.29 0.86 -8.99
CA LEU A 36 -2.98 0.21 -8.95
C LEU A 36 -2.67 -0.64 -10.21
N GLY A 37 -3.62 -0.74 -11.15
CA GLY A 37 -3.49 -1.56 -12.35
C GLY A 37 -3.38 -3.06 -12.05
N VAL A 38 -4.09 -3.53 -11.02
CA VAL A 38 -4.21 -4.95 -10.66
C VAL A 38 -5.68 -5.35 -10.57
N THR A 39 -5.95 -6.62 -10.30
CA THR A 39 -7.31 -7.15 -10.20
C THR A 39 -7.82 -7.12 -8.76
N TYR A 40 -9.14 -7.05 -8.57
CA TYR A 40 -9.77 -7.14 -7.26
C TYR A 40 -9.28 -8.35 -6.41
N PRO A 41 -9.21 -9.59 -6.94
CA PRO A 41 -8.71 -10.73 -6.16
C PRO A 41 -7.27 -10.55 -5.65
N THR A 42 -6.48 -9.72 -6.33
CA THR A 42 -5.12 -9.39 -5.93
C THR A 42 -5.11 -8.50 -4.69
N ILE A 43 -5.89 -7.42 -4.70
CA ILE A 43 -6.08 -6.56 -3.51
C ILE A 43 -6.67 -7.35 -2.35
N ASN A 44 -7.71 -8.16 -2.60
CA ASN A 44 -8.32 -8.99 -1.57
C ASN A 44 -7.31 -9.95 -0.91
N ARG A 45 -6.42 -10.58 -1.70
CA ARG A 45 -5.37 -11.43 -1.12
C ARG A 45 -4.34 -10.63 -0.32
N TRP A 46 -3.97 -9.43 -0.77
CA TRP A 46 -3.04 -8.56 -0.03
C TRP A 46 -3.63 -8.11 1.30
N GLU A 47 -4.85 -7.56 1.33
CA GLU A 47 -5.50 -7.06 2.54
C GLU A 47 -5.83 -8.15 3.57
N ASN A 48 -5.83 -9.43 3.17
CA ASN A 48 -6.04 -10.58 4.05
C ASN A 48 -4.74 -11.36 4.33
N GLY A 49 -3.56 -10.80 4.01
CA GLY A 49 -2.26 -11.43 4.28
C GLY A 49 -2.02 -12.75 3.53
N ARG A 50 -2.79 -13.03 2.47
CA ARG A 50 -2.72 -14.29 1.70
C ARG A 50 -1.60 -14.29 0.66
N SER A 51 -1.09 -13.12 0.27
CA SER A 51 0.06 -12.98 -0.64
C SER A 51 0.70 -11.60 -0.49
N LYS A 52 1.97 -11.45 -0.91
CA LYS A 52 2.65 -10.14 -0.92
C LYS A 52 2.38 -9.40 -2.24
N PRO A 53 2.39 -8.07 -2.24
CA PRO A 53 2.58 -7.30 -3.48
C PRO A 53 3.96 -7.58 -4.08
N SER A 54 4.04 -7.55 -5.41
CA SER A 54 5.33 -7.59 -6.09
C SER A 54 6.09 -6.28 -5.87
N PRO A 55 7.41 -6.23 -6.12
CA PRO A 55 8.17 -4.98 -6.02
C PRO A 55 7.57 -3.83 -6.85
N LEU A 56 7.07 -4.13 -8.06
CA LEU A 56 6.40 -3.15 -8.92
C LEU A 56 5.07 -2.65 -8.32
N ALA A 57 4.30 -3.53 -7.68
CA ALA A 57 3.08 -3.13 -7.01
C ALA A 57 3.37 -2.29 -5.75
N MET A 58 4.42 -2.64 -5.00
CA MET A 58 4.89 -1.82 -3.87
C MET A 58 5.29 -0.42 -4.31
N GLU A 59 5.98 -0.28 -5.45
CA GLU A 59 6.35 1.04 -5.99
C GLU A 59 5.11 1.91 -6.28
N LYS A 60 4.03 1.32 -6.81
CA LYS A 60 2.77 2.05 -7.03
C LYS A 60 2.07 2.43 -5.72
N ILE A 61 2.10 1.54 -4.73
CA ILE A 61 1.56 1.80 -3.39
C ILE A 61 2.32 2.96 -2.73
N GLU A 62 3.65 2.94 -2.82
CA GLU A 62 4.50 4.02 -2.33
C GLU A 62 4.21 5.34 -3.04
N ALA A 63 4.05 5.32 -4.37
CA ALA A 63 3.68 6.52 -5.14
C ALA A 63 2.37 7.13 -4.64
N GLN A 64 1.32 6.32 -4.43
CA GLN A 64 0.06 6.82 -3.86
C GLN A 64 0.23 7.41 -2.46
N LEU A 65 1.07 6.80 -1.61
CA LEU A 65 1.35 7.34 -0.27
C LEU A 65 2.03 8.71 -0.36
N TYR A 66 2.98 8.90 -1.28
CA TYR A 66 3.60 10.21 -1.48
C TYR A 66 2.63 11.26 -2.04
N GLU A 67 1.72 10.87 -2.95
CA GLU A 67 0.69 11.75 -3.50
C GLU A 67 -0.30 12.25 -2.43
N MET A 68 -0.52 11.47 -1.36
CA MET A 68 -1.39 11.85 -0.24
C MET A 68 -0.77 12.88 0.72
N GLY A 69 0.49 13.28 0.52
CA GLY A 69 1.18 14.25 1.35
C GLY A 69 1.30 13.79 2.82
N ASP A 70 0.99 14.69 3.76
CA ASP A 70 1.16 14.43 5.20
C ASP A 70 0.42 13.16 5.66
N ARG A 71 -0.79 12.90 5.14
CA ARG A 71 -1.58 11.71 5.50
C ARG A 71 -0.89 10.40 5.12
N GLY A 72 -0.24 10.38 3.96
CA GLY A 72 0.49 9.20 3.51
C GLY A 72 1.81 9.02 4.25
N LYS A 73 2.46 10.13 4.64
CA LYS A 73 3.64 10.11 5.49
C LYS A 73 3.33 9.56 6.88
N ASP A 74 2.24 10.01 7.51
CA ASP A 74 1.79 9.50 8.81
C ASP A 74 1.56 7.98 8.77
N LEU A 75 0.95 7.50 7.67
CA LEU A 75 0.68 6.09 7.47
C LEU A 75 1.97 5.28 7.28
N LEU A 76 2.93 5.80 6.50
CA LEU A 76 4.25 5.20 6.38
C LEU A 76 4.94 5.12 7.75
N GLU A 77 5.01 6.21 8.50
CA GLU A 77 5.65 6.21 9.83
C GLU A 77 5.03 5.17 10.77
N LYS A 78 3.70 5.06 10.78
CA LYS A 78 2.96 4.06 11.58
C LYS A 78 3.36 2.61 11.27
N TYR A 79 3.61 2.28 10.00
CA TYR A 79 3.90 0.91 9.56
C TYR A 79 5.39 0.61 9.36
N LEU A 80 6.26 1.63 9.40
CA LEU A 80 7.72 1.49 9.34
C LEU A 80 8.40 1.45 10.71
N ALA A 81 7.76 2.00 11.74
CA ALA A 81 8.33 2.07 13.08
C ALA A 81 8.14 0.79 13.93
N ASN A 82 7.57 -0.28 13.35
CA ASN A 82 7.29 -1.56 14.03
C ASN A 82 8.18 -2.71 13.53
#